data_AF-A0A672I2K3-F1
#
_entry.id   AF-A0A672I2K3-F1
#
_cell.length_a   1.000
_cell.length_b   1.000
_cell.length_c   1.000
_cell.angle_alpha   90.00
_cell.angle_beta   90.00
_cell.angle_gamma   90.00
#
_symmetry.space_group_name_H-M   'P 1'
#
loop_
_entity.id
_entity.type
_entity.pdbx_description
1 polymer ?
#
loop_
_entity_poly.entity_id
_entity_poly.type
_entity_poly.pdbx_seq_one_letter_code
_entity_poly.pdbx_strand_id
1 'polypeptide(L)'
;MQCFWYLNEKRGCRASSRTWAVQTVHLYQWLPSFFPWSPPYGGRSTHGPPALAPRGQALHPAPPPAQPLRETGMGSSVQDKITEVKKVIQLLESEKKVEYEKNQAVTHQKNQMAFQLRQEIKRLSMDLADRSREERCRDRLAELKKLDALNHSTRKKQRHLEELQREYEMLKPHTGRACPDVQMTEQMATTVEAKDILQDESRTYQSQLDSLKEEIEKQRKELQRVCLIHDKANSTKTMAESDLQQLTKQLNRKRVERRQTVVATRRIIEECKAEADASDQMAREMMAEDEARRRAARITAEEEERANTRDIFRMLQQTTAATSEQDIRRQHVSCTSETHEQQERLKKENLQLKEEKDLLRQQLYSMICEREARRIRDQQTLEACEQQLQAQQQKSEQARENRDSLSQTLESIRPTILLLAKKLKHTSVDEDTDEQVDPDSVEFVLQQIKQCKAKFLALHTELQKQSDLKAVMKHMDEKFLVVVKERIPDDNNRIKLLDEGIPDVRDDEVGREEEAEGVVPEEAQKSDAQQETEDKPKKAQRTRRLFR
;
A
#
# COMPACT_ATOMS: atom_id res chain seq x y z
N MET A 1 -43.31 -3.75 40.11
CA MET A 1 -44.71 -4.23 40.07
C MET A 1 -45.49 -3.35 39.11
N GLN A 2 -46.07 -3.98 38.07
CA GLN A 2 -47.23 -3.62 37.22
C GLN A 2 -47.45 -2.13 36.86
N CYS A 3 -47.24 -1.72 35.59
CA CYS A 3 -48.11 -1.87 34.41
C CYS A 3 -49.47 -1.16 34.52
N PHE A 4 -49.76 -0.17 33.66
CA PHE A 4 -50.75 -0.25 32.56
C PHE A 4 -50.94 1.10 31.80
N TRP A 5 -50.74 1.03 30.48
CA TRP A 5 -51.51 1.63 29.35
C TRP A 5 -51.98 3.10 29.36
N TYR A 6 -51.71 3.83 28.27
CA TYR A 6 -52.77 4.35 27.36
C TYR A 6 -52.25 4.76 25.97
N LEU A 7 -53.20 4.79 25.03
CA LEU A 7 -53.12 4.81 23.55
C LEU A 7 -53.25 6.22 22.91
N ASN A 8 -53.08 6.24 21.56
CA ASN A 8 -53.52 7.21 20.53
C ASN A 8 -52.63 8.46 20.33
N GLU A 9 -52.37 9.01 19.13
CA GLU A 9 -53.10 9.05 17.84
C GLU A 9 -52.10 9.51 16.72
N LYS A 10 -51.96 8.85 15.54
CA LYS A 10 -52.50 9.23 14.20
C LYS A 10 -52.25 10.71 13.81
N ARG A 11 -51.74 11.16 12.64
CA ARG A 11 -51.80 10.76 11.20
C ARG A 11 -50.67 11.51 10.42
N GLY A 12 -50.08 10.92 9.37
CA GLY A 12 -50.30 11.32 7.96
C GLY A 12 -49.08 12.06 7.39
N CYS A 13 -48.35 11.55 6.40
CA CYS A 13 -48.67 11.66 4.97
C CYS A 13 -48.03 10.54 4.13
N ARG A 14 -48.84 9.96 3.21
CA ARG A 14 -48.44 9.36 1.92
C ARG A 14 -48.21 10.53 0.94
N ALA A 15 -47.51 10.49 -0.19
CA ALA A 15 -47.10 9.45 -1.12
C ALA A 15 -45.91 10.01 -1.95
N SER A 16 -44.98 9.19 -2.47
CA SER A 16 -44.84 8.84 -3.91
C SER A 16 -43.33 8.71 -4.13
N SER A 17 -42.71 7.78 -4.85
CA SER A 17 -43.12 6.63 -5.66
C SER A 17 -41.88 5.73 -5.85
N ARG A 18 -42.11 4.41 -5.86
CA ARG A 18 -41.59 3.41 -6.83
C ARG A 18 -40.11 3.55 -7.24
N THR A 19 -39.22 2.64 -6.87
CA THR A 19 -38.90 1.35 -7.52
C THR A 19 -37.53 0.97 -6.90
N TRP A 20 -37.25 -0.20 -6.36
CA TRP A 20 -37.01 -1.50 -6.99
C TRP A 20 -37.02 -2.55 -5.87
N ALA A 21 -37.82 -3.58 -6.01
CA ALA A 21 -37.79 -4.76 -5.17
C ALA A 21 -37.74 -5.98 -6.09
N VAL A 22 -36.54 -6.50 -6.36
CA VAL A 22 -36.33 -7.85 -6.90
C VAL A 22 -34.97 -8.37 -6.41
N GLN A 23 -35.01 -9.59 -5.84
CA GLN A 23 -33.93 -10.55 -5.63
C GLN A 23 -32.92 -10.32 -4.49
N THR A 24 -33.24 -10.94 -3.35
CA THR A 24 -32.25 -11.41 -2.38
C THR A 24 -32.59 -12.85 -2.00
N VAL A 25 -32.09 -13.85 -2.74
CA VAL A 25 -31.90 -15.21 -2.21
C VAL A 25 -30.76 -15.89 -2.98
N HIS A 26 -29.92 -16.61 -2.23
CA HIS A 26 -28.91 -17.60 -2.64
C HIS A 26 -27.57 -17.11 -3.17
N LEU A 27 -26.55 -17.11 -2.28
CA LEU A 27 -25.24 -17.65 -2.63
C LEU A 27 -24.48 -18.11 -1.37
N TYR A 28 -24.67 -19.38 -1.04
CA TYR A 28 -23.63 -20.19 -0.41
C TYR A 28 -23.17 -21.21 -1.45
N GLN A 29 -21.87 -21.56 -1.36
CA GLN A 29 -21.27 -22.81 -1.84
C GLN A 29 -20.65 -22.76 -3.25
N TRP A 30 -19.33 -22.55 -3.33
CA TRP A 30 -18.34 -23.58 -3.72
C TRP A 30 -16.92 -22.96 -3.84
N LEU A 31 -15.98 -23.49 -3.05
CA LEU A 31 -14.54 -23.34 -3.22
C LEU A 31 -13.96 -24.77 -3.24
N PRO A 32 -13.20 -25.17 -4.27
CA PRO A 32 -12.41 -26.39 -4.24
C PRO A 32 -11.10 -26.18 -3.47
N SER A 33 -10.75 -27.22 -2.74
CA SER A 33 -9.53 -27.40 -1.96
C SER A 33 -8.26 -27.31 -2.81
N PHE A 34 -7.27 -26.58 -2.33
CA PHE A 34 -5.88 -26.56 -2.80
C PHE A 34 -5.15 -27.85 -2.37
N PHE A 35 -4.48 -28.52 -3.33
CA PHE A 35 -3.28 -29.34 -3.11
C PHE A 35 -2.23 -28.94 -4.17
N PRO A 36 -0.92 -29.08 -3.89
CA PRO A 36 0.15 -28.43 -4.65
C PRO A 36 0.60 -29.28 -5.84
N TRP A 37 0.76 -28.62 -6.99
CA TRP A 37 1.31 -29.20 -8.21
C TRP A 37 2.79 -28.80 -8.32
N SER A 38 3.69 -29.78 -8.43
CA SER A 38 5.12 -29.56 -8.74
C SER A 38 5.34 -29.37 -10.24
N PRO A 39 6.40 -28.65 -10.68
CA PRO A 39 6.57 -28.21 -12.07
C PRO A 39 7.46 -29.16 -12.90
N PRO A 40 7.33 -29.17 -14.25
CA PRO A 40 8.38 -29.67 -15.11
C PRO A 40 9.20 -28.56 -15.78
N TYR A 41 10.44 -28.92 -16.07
CA TYR A 41 11.51 -28.17 -16.70
C TYR A 41 11.23 -27.74 -18.16
N GLY A 42 11.70 -26.53 -18.49
CA GLY A 42 12.51 -26.17 -19.67
C GLY A 42 12.04 -26.56 -21.08
N GLY A 43 11.62 -25.57 -21.87
CA GLY A 43 11.52 -25.65 -23.34
C GLY A 43 12.00 -24.35 -24.00
N ARG A 44 13.07 -24.45 -24.80
CA ARG A 44 13.66 -23.35 -25.59
C ARG A 44 12.87 -23.08 -26.87
N SER A 45 12.90 -21.82 -27.28
CA SER A 45 12.33 -21.22 -28.48
C SER A 45 13.10 -21.59 -29.76
N THR A 46 12.38 -21.71 -30.89
CA THR A 46 12.95 -21.86 -32.25
C THR A 46 12.31 -20.85 -33.21
N HIS A 47 13.14 -20.00 -33.82
CA HIS A 47 12.90 -19.32 -35.11
C HIS A 47 14.18 -19.49 -35.96
N GLY A 48 14.07 -19.88 -37.24
CA GLY A 48 15.20 -20.08 -38.20
C GLY A 48 15.51 -18.82 -39.02
N PRO A 49 16.06 -18.88 -40.27
CA PRO A 49 17.07 -19.74 -40.93
C PRO A 49 18.19 -18.85 -41.60
N PRO A 50 18.79 -19.15 -42.78
CA PRO A 50 19.88 -20.10 -43.12
C PRO A 50 21.16 -19.42 -43.69
N ALA A 51 22.28 -20.17 -43.85
CA ALA A 51 23.14 -20.19 -45.06
C ALA A 51 24.52 -20.87 -44.86
N LEU A 52 24.83 -21.78 -45.80
CA LEU A 52 26.12 -22.09 -46.45
C LEU A 52 27.25 -22.84 -45.69
N ALA A 53 27.71 -23.89 -46.36
CA ALA A 53 28.74 -24.90 -46.07
C ALA A 53 30.19 -24.36 -46.30
N PRO A 54 31.30 -25.16 -46.31
CA PRO A 54 31.43 -26.62 -46.14
C PRO A 54 32.67 -27.13 -45.34
N ARG A 55 32.73 -28.47 -45.27
CA ARG A 55 33.92 -29.37 -45.15
C ARG A 55 34.51 -29.64 -43.76
N GLY A 56 34.44 -30.92 -43.38
CA GLY A 56 35.28 -31.58 -42.39
C GLY A 56 34.86 -33.03 -42.23
N GLN A 57 35.49 -33.92 -43.01
CA GLN A 57 35.29 -35.37 -43.01
C GLN A 57 35.73 -35.99 -41.69
N ALA A 58 34.94 -36.92 -41.14
CA ALA A 58 35.47 -38.08 -40.41
C ALA A 58 34.39 -39.17 -40.34
N LEU A 59 34.77 -40.35 -40.81
CA LEU A 59 33.98 -41.56 -40.91
C LEU A 59 33.60 -42.12 -39.54
N HIS A 60 32.34 -42.55 -39.38
CA HIS A 60 31.99 -43.67 -38.49
C HIS A 60 30.93 -44.55 -39.18
N PRO A 61 31.05 -45.90 -39.05
CA PRO A 61 30.33 -46.85 -39.87
C PRO A 61 28.93 -47.16 -39.34
N ALA A 62 28.11 -47.71 -40.24
CA ALA A 62 26.73 -48.17 -40.07
C ALA A 62 26.54 -49.15 -38.89
N PRO A 63 25.34 -49.19 -38.28
CA PRO A 63 25.03 -50.13 -37.21
C PRO A 63 24.94 -51.57 -37.75
N PRO A 64 25.42 -52.58 -37.00
CA PRO A 64 25.33 -53.98 -37.41
C PRO A 64 23.89 -54.50 -37.31
N PRO A 65 23.53 -55.54 -38.08
CA PRO A 65 22.20 -56.12 -38.06
C PRO A 65 21.96 -56.88 -36.76
N ALA A 66 20.70 -56.88 -36.33
CA ALA A 66 20.19 -57.59 -35.17
C ALA A 66 20.77 -59.01 -35.07
N GLN A 67 21.48 -59.27 -33.97
CA GLN A 67 21.80 -60.63 -33.55
C GLN A 67 20.82 -61.07 -32.45
N PRO A 68 20.49 -62.38 -32.39
CA PRO A 68 19.44 -62.92 -31.55
C PRO A 68 19.85 -62.86 -30.08
N LEU A 69 18.86 -62.64 -29.20
CA LEU A 69 19.01 -62.81 -27.76
C LEU A 69 19.71 -64.14 -27.47
N ARG A 70 20.96 -64.06 -27.01
CA ARG A 70 21.59 -65.16 -26.27
C ARG A 70 20.91 -65.24 -24.92
N GLU A 71 20.07 -66.23 -24.76
CA GLU A 71 19.67 -66.79 -23.47
C GLU A 71 20.93 -67.31 -22.76
N THR A 72 21.52 -66.49 -21.89
CA THR A 72 22.35 -67.01 -20.80
C THR A 72 21.42 -67.39 -19.67
N GLY A 73 21.20 -68.69 -19.54
CA GLY A 73 20.52 -69.28 -18.40
C GLY A 73 21.27 -69.02 -17.09
N MET A 74 20.54 -68.43 -16.14
CA MET A 74 20.47 -68.96 -14.78
C MET A 74 18.99 -68.89 -14.40
N GLY A 75 18.35 -70.06 -14.34
CA GLY A 75 16.96 -70.20 -13.94
C GLY A 75 16.81 -69.89 -12.46
N SER A 76 16.62 -68.62 -12.11
CA SER A 76 15.81 -68.29 -10.95
C SER A 76 14.39 -68.72 -11.29
N SER A 77 13.79 -69.58 -10.49
CA SER A 77 12.41 -70.02 -10.69
C SER A 77 11.51 -68.78 -10.87
N VAL A 78 10.43 -68.89 -11.65
CA VAL A 78 9.42 -67.81 -11.73
C VAL A 78 9.01 -67.36 -10.32
N GLN A 79 9.03 -68.29 -9.36
CA GLN A 79 8.79 -68.05 -7.96
C GLN A 79 9.81 -67.09 -7.31
N ASP A 80 11.09 -67.18 -7.66
CA ASP A 80 12.15 -66.31 -7.14
C ASP A 80 11.95 -64.88 -7.63
N LYS A 81 11.64 -64.70 -8.93
CA LYS A 81 11.32 -63.38 -9.50
C LYS A 81 10.06 -62.77 -8.86
N ILE A 82 9.04 -63.58 -8.60
CA ILE A 82 7.85 -63.15 -7.86
C ILE A 82 8.21 -62.71 -6.45
N THR A 83 9.08 -63.44 -5.75
CA THR A 83 9.50 -63.06 -4.39
C THR A 83 10.32 -61.78 -4.37
N GLU A 84 11.15 -61.56 -5.40
CA GLU A 84 11.95 -60.35 -5.53
C GLU A 84 11.09 -59.12 -5.83
N VAL A 85 10.11 -59.23 -6.73
CA VAL A 85 9.12 -58.16 -6.98
C VAL A 85 8.32 -57.84 -5.71
N LYS A 86 7.90 -58.86 -4.94
CA LYS A 86 7.21 -58.63 -3.65
C LYS A 86 8.08 -57.87 -2.65
N LYS A 87 9.37 -58.19 -2.54
CA LYS A 87 10.32 -57.46 -1.67
C LYS A 87 10.48 -56.00 -2.11
N VAL A 88 10.57 -55.74 -3.42
CA VAL A 88 10.68 -54.36 -3.95
C VAL A 88 9.40 -53.57 -3.66
N ILE A 89 8.22 -54.16 -3.85
CA ILE A 89 6.94 -53.51 -3.50
C ILE A 89 6.91 -53.15 -2.01
N GLN A 90 7.28 -54.09 -1.14
CA GLN A 90 7.27 -53.86 0.31
C GLN A 90 8.27 -52.77 0.74
N LEU A 91 9.45 -52.70 0.11
CA LEU A 91 10.41 -51.63 0.33
C LEU A 91 9.84 -50.27 -0.11
N LEU A 92 9.27 -50.18 -1.30
CA LEU A 92 8.65 -48.95 -1.80
C LEU A 92 7.48 -48.47 -0.93
N GLU A 93 6.68 -49.39 -0.40
CA GLU A 93 5.61 -49.08 0.55
C GLU A 93 6.17 -48.53 1.88
N SER A 94 7.28 -49.10 2.37
CA SER A 94 7.95 -48.63 3.58
C SER A 94 8.59 -47.25 3.39
N GLU A 95 9.22 -46.98 2.25
CA GLU A 95 9.81 -45.67 1.92
C GLU A 95 8.72 -44.60 1.78
N LYS A 96 7.61 -44.92 1.10
CA LYS A 96 6.45 -44.03 0.98
C LYS A 96 5.85 -43.68 2.33
N LYS A 97 5.84 -44.64 3.28
CA LYS A 97 5.37 -44.40 4.65
C LYS A 97 6.30 -43.46 5.41
N VAL A 98 7.62 -43.68 5.36
CA VAL A 98 8.61 -42.82 6.00
C VAL A 98 8.54 -41.39 5.44
N GLU A 99 8.40 -41.25 4.12
CA GLU A 99 8.29 -39.94 3.47
C GLU A 99 6.97 -39.23 3.84
N TYR A 100 5.88 -39.97 4.01
CA TYR A 100 4.62 -39.43 4.50
C TYR A 100 4.74 -38.90 5.94
N GLU A 101 5.35 -39.69 6.84
CA GLU A 101 5.57 -39.31 8.25
C GLU A 101 6.48 -38.08 8.37
N LYS A 102 7.54 -38.02 7.56
CA LYS A 102 8.43 -36.85 7.48
C LYS A 102 7.68 -35.60 7.02
N ASN A 103 6.87 -35.71 5.98
CA ASN A 103 6.06 -34.58 5.49
C ASN A 103 5.01 -34.13 6.52
N GLN A 104 4.45 -35.06 7.29
CA GLN A 104 3.52 -34.75 8.38
C GLN A 104 4.22 -34.00 9.52
N ALA A 105 5.43 -34.43 9.91
CA ALA A 105 6.23 -33.75 10.94
C ALA A 105 6.60 -32.32 10.53
N VAL A 106 7.05 -32.11 9.29
CA VAL A 106 7.35 -30.77 8.75
C VAL A 106 6.09 -29.89 8.73
N THR A 107 4.93 -30.45 8.38
CA THR A 107 3.66 -29.72 8.39
C THR A 107 3.26 -29.32 9.81
N HIS A 108 3.45 -30.20 10.79
CA HIS A 108 3.20 -29.91 12.19
C HIS A 108 4.11 -28.76 12.69
N GLN A 109 5.41 -28.82 12.38
CA GLN A 109 6.38 -27.78 12.73
C GLN A 109 6.01 -26.42 12.11
N LYS A 110 5.67 -26.38 10.81
CA LYS A 110 5.23 -25.15 10.14
C LYS A 110 3.98 -24.56 10.78
N ASN A 111 3.02 -25.40 11.16
CA ASN A 111 1.80 -24.95 11.84
C ASN A 111 2.09 -24.39 13.24
N GLN A 112 3.03 -25.00 13.98
CA GLN A 112 3.47 -24.50 15.28
C GLN A 112 4.16 -23.14 15.16
N MET A 113 5.08 -22.96 14.21
CA MET A 113 5.71 -21.67 13.93
C MET A 113 4.68 -20.61 13.51
N ALA A 114 3.74 -20.96 12.63
CA ALA A 114 2.70 -20.04 12.21
C ALA A 114 1.76 -19.63 13.37
N PHE A 115 1.56 -20.50 14.36
CA PHE A 115 0.84 -20.17 15.59
C PHE A 115 1.63 -19.17 16.45
N GLN A 116 2.92 -19.43 16.68
CA GLN A 116 3.80 -18.52 17.42
C GLN A 116 3.87 -17.13 16.77
N LEU A 117 4.07 -17.05 15.45
CA LEU A 117 4.08 -15.79 14.72
C LEU A 117 2.77 -15.01 14.86
N ARG A 118 1.62 -15.71 14.84
CA ARG A 118 0.32 -15.07 15.06
C ARG A 118 0.17 -14.49 16.47
N GLN A 119 0.68 -15.18 17.49
CA GLN A 119 0.68 -14.66 18.86
C GLN A 119 1.59 -13.43 18.97
N GLU A 120 2.76 -13.47 18.34
CA GLU A 120 3.71 -12.36 18.40
C GLU A 120 3.21 -11.12 17.65
N ILE A 121 2.60 -11.29 16.48
CA ILE A 121 1.94 -10.19 15.74
C ILE A 121 0.84 -9.57 16.62
N LYS A 122 0.05 -10.38 17.31
CA LYS A 122 -1.00 -9.89 18.22
C LYS A 122 -0.41 -9.07 19.37
N ARG A 123 0.68 -9.55 19.98
CA ARG A 123 1.39 -8.87 21.06
C ARG A 123 1.95 -7.51 20.59
N LEU A 124 2.68 -7.51 19.48
CA LEU A 124 3.26 -6.29 18.89
C LEU A 124 2.19 -5.27 18.49
N SER A 125 1.06 -5.72 17.96
CA SER A 125 -0.05 -4.84 17.62
C SER A 125 -0.65 -4.16 18.86
N MET A 126 -0.70 -4.85 20.00
CA MET A 126 -1.15 -4.24 21.26
C MET A 126 -0.14 -3.22 21.77
N ASP A 127 1.16 -3.58 21.80
CA ASP A 127 2.23 -2.68 22.25
C ASP A 127 2.26 -1.37 21.43
N LEU A 128 2.09 -1.45 20.10
CA LEU A 128 2.03 -0.27 19.23
C LEU A 128 0.82 0.60 19.52
N ALA A 129 -0.34 -0.01 19.79
CA ALA A 129 -1.55 0.74 20.13
C ALA A 129 -1.38 1.49 21.46
N ASP A 130 -0.72 0.89 22.45
CA ASP A 130 -0.48 1.51 23.75
C ASP A 130 0.57 2.62 23.66
N ARG A 131 1.68 2.43 22.92
CA ARG A 131 2.65 3.51 22.66
C ARG A 131 2.00 4.72 21.97
N SER A 132 1.13 4.47 20.99
CA SER A 132 0.37 5.54 20.31
C SER A 132 -0.61 6.25 21.25
N ARG A 133 -1.16 5.58 22.26
CA ARG A 133 -1.97 6.23 23.31
C ARG A 133 -1.10 7.08 24.23
N GLU A 134 0.04 6.57 24.66
CA GLU A 134 0.98 7.29 25.52
C GLU A 134 1.54 8.56 24.87
N GLU A 135 1.87 8.49 23.58
CA GLU A 135 2.32 9.66 22.80
C GLU A 135 1.23 10.74 22.74
N ARG A 136 -0.01 10.37 22.41
CA ARG A 136 -1.15 11.30 22.45
C ARG A 136 -1.40 11.90 23.84
N CYS A 137 -1.21 11.12 24.91
CA CYS A 137 -1.31 11.63 26.28
C CYS A 137 -0.20 12.63 26.60
N ARG A 138 1.03 12.37 26.13
CA ARG A 138 2.16 13.31 26.28
C ARG A 138 1.91 14.62 25.56
N ASP A 139 1.43 14.57 24.32
CA ASP A 139 1.11 15.77 23.53
C ASP A 139 0.02 16.61 24.21
N ARG A 140 -1.06 15.96 24.68
CA ARG A 140 -2.12 16.65 25.44
C ARG A 140 -1.60 17.29 26.72
N LEU A 141 -0.69 16.63 27.44
CA LEU A 141 -0.10 17.19 28.64
C LEU A 141 0.78 18.42 28.33
N ALA A 142 1.51 18.39 27.22
CA ALA A 142 2.29 19.53 26.76
C ALA A 142 1.40 20.73 26.40
N GLU A 143 0.28 20.49 25.71
CA GLU A 143 -0.70 21.53 25.40
C GLU A 143 -1.37 22.11 26.65
N LEU A 144 -1.71 21.28 27.64
CA LEU A 144 -2.24 21.76 28.92
C LEU A 144 -1.25 22.68 29.65
N LYS A 145 0.05 22.35 29.65
CA LYS A 145 1.09 23.20 30.25
C LYS A 145 1.20 24.56 29.55
N LYS A 146 1.11 24.59 28.22
CA LYS A 146 1.10 25.85 27.45
C LYS A 146 -0.13 26.69 27.81
N LEU A 147 -1.30 26.06 27.91
CA LEU A 147 -2.54 26.73 28.28
C LEU A 147 -2.47 27.33 29.69
N ASP A 148 -1.90 26.61 30.64
CA ASP A 148 -1.70 27.12 32.01
C ASP A 148 -0.75 28.32 32.06
N ALA A 149 0.33 28.29 31.28
CA ALA A 149 1.25 29.43 31.15
C ALA A 149 0.54 30.66 30.55
N LEU A 150 -0.27 30.45 29.52
CA LEU A 150 -1.06 31.52 28.89
C LEU A 150 -2.07 32.11 29.89
N ASN A 151 -2.81 31.25 30.61
CA ASN A 151 -3.75 31.67 31.64
C ASN A 151 -3.08 32.49 32.75
N HIS A 152 -1.86 32.13 33.15
CA HIS A 152 -1.09 32.89 34.14
C HIS A 152 -0.74 34.29 33.62
N SER A 153 -0.26 34.39 32.37
CA SER A 153 0.04 35.66 31.72
C SER A 153 -1.21 36.54 31.60
N THR A 154 -2.33 35.98 31.15
CA THR A 154 -3.61 36.69 31.06
C THR A 154 -4.07 37.21 32.41
N ARG A 155 -4.01 36.40 33.47
CA ARG A 155 -4.35 36.84 34.84
C ARG A 155 -3.45 37.97 35.32
N LYS A 156 -2.16 37.96 34.98
CA LYS A 156 -1.23 39.03 35.35
C LYS A 156 -1.61 40.35 34.67
N LYS A 157 -1.91 40.31 33.36
CA LYS A 157 -2.39 41.48 32.61
C LYS A 157 -3.72 42.00 33.17
N GLN A 158 -4.64 41.10 33.52
CA GLN A 158 -5.93 41.46 34.12
C GLN A 158 -5.76 42.26 35.43
N ARG A 159 -4.88 41.80 36.33
CA ARG A 159 -4.61 42.52 37.60
C ARG A 159 -4.03 43.90 37.37
N HIS A 160 -3.09 44.03 36.44
CA HIS A 160 -2.49 45.31 36.11
C HIS A 160 -3.53 46.30 35.57
N LEU A 161 -4.46 45.81 34.75
CA LEU A 161 -5.56 46.61 34.22
C LEU A 161 -6.51 47.08 35.34
N GLU A 162 -6.82 46.21 36.31
CA GLU A 162 -7.60 46.60 37.49
C GLU A 162 -6.88 47.62 38.39
N GLU A 163 -5.55 47.55 38.52
CA GLU A 163 -4.74 48.55 39.24
C GLU A 163 -4.82 49.92 38.57
N LEU A 164 -4.62 49.98 37.25
CA LEU A 164 -4.74 51.22 36.47
C LEU A 164 -6.16 51.82 36.55
N GLN A 165 -7.20 50.97 36.53
CA GLN A 165 -8.58 51.43 36.71
C GLN A 165 -8.80 52.10 38.07
N ARG A 166 -8.25 51.53 39.16
CA ARG A 166 -8.33 52.13 40.49
C ARG A 166 -7.58 53.47 40.55
N GLU A 167 -6.39 53.55 39.95
CA GLU A 167 -5.62 54.80 39.90
C GLU A 167 -6.36 55.89 39.13
N TYR A 168 -6.98 55.54 37.99
CA TYR A 168 -7.81 56.46 37.21
C TYR A 168 -9.05 56.94 37.99
N GLU A 169 -9.72 56.06 38.74
CA GLU A 169 -10.84 56.43 39.61
C GLU A 169 -10.43 57.37 40.74
N MET A 170 -9.22 57.18 41.30
CA MET A 170 -8.64 58.03 42.34
C MET A 170 -8.21 59.41 41.83
N LEU A 171 -7.77 59.51 40.56
CA LEU A 171 -7.41 60.77 39.92
C LEU A 171 -8.62 61.55 39.37
N LYS A 172 -9.81 60.94 39.35
CA LYS A 172 -11.01 61.55 38.81
C LYS A 172 -11.36 62.80 39.64
N PRO A 173 -11.34 64.02 39.06
CA PRO A 173 -11.67 65.22 39.81
C PRO A 173 -13.11 65.14 40.28
N HIS A 174 -13.35 65.21 41.59
CA HIS A 174 -14.66 65.62 42.08
C HIS A 174 -14.91 67.02 41.55
N THR A 175 -15.85 67.13 40.60
CA THR A 175 -16.25 68.35 39.91
C THR A 175 -16.60 69.42 40.93
N GLY A 176 -15.64 70.28 41.25
CA GLY A 176 -15.79 71.19 42.37
C GLY A 176 -14.59 72.07 42.71
N ARG A 177 -13.75 72.47 41.74
CA ARG A 177 -13.05 73.78 41.78
C ARG A 177 -12.31 74.08 40.49
N ALA A 178 -12.64 75.22 39.91
CA ALA A 178 -11.94 75.81 38.79
C ALA A 178 -10.68 76.53 39.26
N CYS A 179 -9.55 76.29 38.60
CA CYS A 179 -8.42 77.21 38.53
C CYS A 179 -7.76 77.04 37.14
N PRO A 180 -7.66 78.09 36.32
CA PRO A 180 -7.03 77.98 35.00
C PRO A 180 -5.53 78.28 35.12
N ASP A 181 -4.73 77.24 35.31
CA ASP A 181 -3.28 77.28 35.07
C ASP A 181 -2.97 76.60 33.73
N VAL A 182 -2.06 77.18 32.95
CA VAL A 182 -1.64 76.68 31.61
C VAL A 182 -1.00 75.28 31.69
N GLN A 183 -0.44 74.91 32.84
CA GLN A 183 0.01 73.53 33.11
C GLN A 183 -1.14 72.54 33.23
N MET A 184 -2.33 72.98 33.64
CA MET A 184 -3.52 72.14 33.77
C MET A 184 -4.09 71.78 32.39
N THR A 185 -4.00 72.67 31.40
CA THR A 185 -4.42 72.38 30.02
C THR A 185 -3.53 71.37 29.30
N GLU A 186 -2.22 71.41 29.56
CA GLU A 186 -1.24 70.49 28.97
C GLU A 186 -1.28 69.10 29.65
N GLN A 187 -1.49 69.07 30.97
CA GLN A 187 -1.80 67.85 31.71
C GLN A 187 -3.16 67.26 31.31
N MET A 188 -4.17 68.09 31.06
CA MET A 188 -5.45 67.61 30.52
C MET A 188 -5.29 67.02 29.11
N ALA A 189 -4.50 67.64 28.22
CA ALA A 189 -4.25 67.10 26.89
C ALA A 189 -3.55 65.72 26.94
N THR A 190 -2.50 65.59 27.74
CA THR A 190 -1.80 64.31 27.92
C THR A 190 -2.68 63.24 28.59
N THR A 191 -3.56 63.60 29.52
CA THR A 191 -4.53 62.65 30.09
C THR A 191 -5.63 62.22 29.12
N VAL A 192 -6.02 63.09 28.18
CA VAL A 192 -6.98 62.76 27.12
C VAL A 192 -6.36 61.82 26.10
N GLU A 193 -5.13 62.09 25.66
CA GLU A 193 -4.39 61.19 24.76
C GLU A 193 -4.17 59.80 25.38
N ALA A 194 -3.77 59.73 26.66
CA ALA A 194 -3.62 58.46 27.37
C ALA A 194 -4.95 57.69 27.45
N LYS A 195 -6.08 58.38 27.64
CA LYS A 195 -7.41 57.78 27.67
C LYS A 195 -7.81 57.23 26.30
N ASP A 196 -7.51 57.96 25.23
CA ASP A 196 -7.82 57.53 23.86
C ASP A 196 -7.01 56.30 23.47
N ILE A 197 -5.71 56.26 23.81
CA ILE A 197 -4.84 55.08 23.64
C ILE A 197 -5.40 53.88 24.40
N LEU A 198 -5.75 54.04 25.68
CA LEU A 198 -6.32 52.96 26.49
C LEU A 198 -7.68 52.50 25.96
N GLN A 199 -8.50 53.40 25.41
CA GLN A 199 -9.75 53.02 24.76
C GLN A 199 -9.50 52.21 23.49
N ASP A 200 -8.54 52.60 22.66
CA ASP A 200 -8.22 51.85 21.44
C ASP A 200 -7.58 50.49 21.73
N GLU A 201 -6.73 50.40 22.77
CA GLU A 201 -6.24 49.12 23.26
C GLU A 201 -7.37 48.23 23.77
N SER A 202 -8.32 48.78 24.55
CA SER A 202 -9.47 48.02 25.04
C SER A 202 -10.33 47.44 23.92
N ARG A 203 -10.49 48.19 22.81
CA ARG A 203 -11.22 47.74 21.61
C ARG A 203 -10.46 46.61 20.91
N THR A 204 -9.14 46.75 20.79
CA THR A 204 -8.29 45.71 20.19
C THR A 204 -8.35 44.41 20.98
N TYR A 205 -8.23 44.45 22.32
CA TYR A 205 -8.33 43.25 23.15
C TYR A 205 -9.71 42.61 23.09
N GLN A 206 -10.77 43.41 23.02
CA GLN A 206 -12.14 42.91 22.87
C GLN A 206 -12.29 42.14 21.54
N SER A 207 -11.78 42.69 20.44
CA SER A 207 -11.79 42.01 19.13
C SER A 207 -11.00 40.70 19.16
N GLN A 208 -9.83 40.67 19.79
CA GLN A 208 -9.03 39.44 19.95
C GLN A 208 -9.76 38.38 20.80
N LEU A 209 -10.42 38.80 21.90
CA LEU A 209 -11.20 37.90 22.74
C LEU A 209 -12.39 37.30 21.99
N ASP A 210 -13.08 38.10 21.17
CA ASP A 210 -14.23 37.63 20.41
C ASP A 210 -13.79 36.67 19.29
N SER A 211 -12.67 36.96 18.62
CA SER A 211 -12.04 36.03 17.67
C SER A 211 -11.65 34.69 18.32
N LEU A 212 -11.04 34.72 19.51
CA LEU A 212 -10.68 33.50 20.24
C LEU A 212 -11.91 32.71 20.71
N LYS A 213 -12.98 33.39 21.13
CA LYS A 213 -14.25 32.72 21.48
C LYS A 213 -14.87 32.04 20.27
N GLU A 214 -14.86 32.69 19.11
CA GLU A 214 -15.36 32.09 17.86
C GLU A 214 -14.57 30.85 17.47
N GLU A 215 -13.24 30.88 17.58
CA GLU A 215 -12.39 29.74 17.28
C GLU A 215 -12.61 28.58 18.28
N ILE A 216 -12.77 28.87 19.58
CA ILE A 216 -13.13 27.85 20.59
C ILE A 216 -14.47 27.19 20.24
N GLU A 217 -15.48 27.96 19.86
CA GLU A 217 -16.78 27.43 19.47
C GLU A 217 -16.70 26.60 18.19
N LYS A 218 -15.89 27.01 17.22
CA LYS A 218 -15.62 26.24 16.00
C LYS A 218 -14.93 24.91 16.31
N GLN A 219 -13.92 24.92 17.17
CA GLN A 219 -13.22 23.70 17.59
C GLN A 219 -14.14 22.75 18.37
N ARG A 220 -15.03 23.27 19.22
CA ARG A 220 -16.06 22.47 19.91
C ARG A 220 -16.99 21.77 18.93
N LYS A 221 -17.46 22.48 17.89
CA LYS A 221 -18.30 21.91 16.83
C LYS A 221 -17.56 20.81 16.05
N GLU A 222 -16.29 21.04 15.70
CA GLU A 222 -15.51 20.01 15.01
C GLU A 222 -15.26 18.80 15.90
N LEU A 223 -14.95 19.00 17.18
CA LEU A 223 -14.81 17.89 18.15
C LEU A 223 -16.10 17.07 18.25
N GLN A 224 -17.25 17.73 18.32
CA GLN A 224 -18.55 17.06 18.33
C GLN A 224 -18.77 16.25 17.05
N ARG A 225 -18.42 16.81 15.89
CA ARG A 225 -18.50 16.12 14.59
C ARG A 225 -17.63 14.88 14.56
N VAL A 226 -16.38 14.99 15.04
CA VAL A 226 -15.43 13.87 15.12
C VAL A 226 -15.93 12.79 16.08
N CYS A 227 -16.47 13.16 17.24
CA CYS A 227 -17.06 12.20 18.19
C CYS A 227 -18.20 11.41 17.56
N LEU A 228 -19.12 12.08 16.84
CA LEU A 228 -20.22 11.40 16.14
C LEU A 228 -19.72 10.41 15.09
N ILE A 229 -18.69 10.78 14.33
CA ILE A 229 -18.06 9.89 13.34
C ILE A 229 -17.42 8.69 14.04
N HIS A 230 -16.70 8.91 15.13
CA HIS A 230 -16.07 7.86 15.92
C HIS A 230 -17.10 6.88 16.49
N ASP A 231 -18.22 7.37 17.02
CA ASP A 231 -19.28 6.51 17.58
C ASP A 231 -19.96 5.68 16.49
N LYS A 232 -20.18 6.28 15.31
CA LYS A 232 -20.68 5.55 14.14
C LYS A 232 -19.69 4.48 13.68
N ALA A 233 -18.40 4.81 13.59
CA ALA A 233 -17.35 3.87 13.19
C ALA A 233 -17.19 2.72 14.21
N ASN A 234 -17.32 3.00 15.50
CA ASN A 234 -17.30 1.96 16.52
C ASN A 234 -18.53 1.06 16.45
N SER A 235 -19.71 1.64 16.23
CA SER A 235 -20.94 0.86 16.06
C SER A 235 -20.88 -0.05 14.83
N THR A 236 -20.33 0.43 13.71
CA THR A 236 -20.16 -0.41 12.51
C THR A 236 -19.09 -1.49 12.72
N LYS A 237 -18.00 -1.17 13.43
CA LYS A 237 -16.96 -2.14 13.79
C LYS A 237 -17.53 -3.26 14.67
N THR A 238 -18.28 -2.95 15.72
CA THR A 238 -18.85 -3.96 16.62
C THR A 238 -19.86 -4.85 15.90
N MET A 239 -20.67 -4.29 14.99
CA MET A 239 -21.55 -5.07 14.11
C MET A 239 -20.75 -6.05 13.23
N ALA A 240 -19.70 -5.57 12.54
CA ALA A 240 -18.86 -6.42 11.70
C ALA A 240 -18.13 -7.52 12.49
N GLU A 241 -17.68 -7.23 13.71
CA GLU A 241 -17.08 -8.21 14.61
C GLU A 241 -18.09 -9.30 15.02
N SER A 242 -19.33 -8.92 15.34
CA SER A 242 -20.41 -9.87 15.64
C SER A 242 -20.72 -10.78 14.44
N ASP A 243 -20.83 -10.20 13.24
CA ASP A 243 -21.07 -10.97 12.00
C ASP A 243 -19.93 -11.95 11.71
N LEU A 244 -18.68 -11.51 11.88
CA LEU A 244 -17.50 -12.37 11.74
C LEU A 244 -17.52 -13.53 12.74
N GLN A 245 -17.87 -13.27 14.00
CA GLN A 245 -18.00 -14.31 15.03
C GLN A 245 -19.10 -15.32 14.66
N GLN A 246 -20.24 -14.85 14.15
CA GLN A 246 -21.33 -15.72 13.72
C GLN A 246 -20.92 -16.60 12.53
N LEU A 247 -20.29 -16.02 11.50
CA LEU A 247 -19.79 -16.76 10.34
C LEU A 247 -18.75 -17.80 10.74
N THR A 248 -17.85 -17.45 11.67
CA THR A 248 -16.84 -18.38 12.19
C THR A 248 -17.50 -19.56 12.90
N LYS A 249 -18.50 -19.33 13.75
CA LYS A 249 -19.28 -20.39 14.40
C LYS A 249 -19.97 -21.30 13.37
N GLN A 250 -20.57 -20.72 12.34
CA GLN A 250 -21.22 -21.49 11.27
C GLN A 250 -20.21 -22.34 10.46
N LEU A 251 -19.06 -21.78 10.10
CA LEU A 251 -18.01 -22.52 9.39
C LEU A 251 -17.45 -23.67 10.22
N ASN A 252 -17.22 -23.45 11.51
CA ASN A 252 -16.76 -24.50 12.42
C ASN A 252 -17.80 -25.61 12.54
N ARG A 253 -19.08 -25.27 12.66
CA ARG A 253 -20.17 -26.26 12.66
C ARG A 253 -20.18 -27.08 11.37
N LYS A 254 -20.17 -26.44 10.20
CA LYS A 254 -20.09 -27.13 8.89
C LYS A 254 -18.83 -28.00 8.76
N ARG A 255 -17.70 -27.57 9.34
CA ARG A 255 -16.45 -28.36 9.34
C ARG A 255 -16.59 -29.62 10.18
N VAL A 256 -17.24 -29.55 11.33
CA VAL A 256 -17.52 -30.72 12.17
C VAL A 256 -18.48 -31.67 11.47
N GLU A 257 -19.57 -31.16 10.87
CA GLU A 257 -20.53 -31.97 10.10
C GLU A 257 -19.83 -32.70 8.94
N ARG A 258 -19.00 -32.02 8.15
CA ARG A 258 -18.22 -32.66 7.08
C ARG A 258 -17.27 -33.73 7.61
N ARG A 259 -16.62 -33.49 8.75
CA ARG A 259 -15.74 -34.48 9.39
C ARG A 259 -16.54 -35.72 9.79
N GLN A 260 -17.73 -35.54 10.36
CA GLN A 260 -18.61 -36.64 10.72
C GLN A 260 -19.04 -37.45 9.48
N THR A 261 -19.43 -36.78 8.39
CA THR A 261 -19.77 -37.45 7.13
C THR A 261 -18.59 -38.25 6.58
N VAL A 262 -17.39 -37.68 6.55
CA VAL A 262 -16.18 -38.37 6.05
C VAL A 262 -15.89 -39.62 6.89
N VAL A 263 -16.01 -39.53 8.21
CA VAL A 263 -15.81 -40.68 9.12
C VAL A 263 -16.89 -41.75 8.87
N ALA A 264 -18.16 -41.36 8.73
CA ALA A 264 -19.25 -42.29 8.45
C ALA A 264 -19.06 -43.00 7.10
N THR A 265 -18.73 -42.28 6.03
CA THR A 265 -18.48 -42.88 4.71
C THR A 265 -17.26 -43.80 4.73
N ARG A 266 -16.18 -43.41 5.43
CA ARG A 266 -15.01 -44.28 5.59
C ARG A 266 -15.39 -45.59 6.27
N ARG A 267 -16.19 -45.54 7.34
CA ARG A 267 -16.67 -46.73 8.04
C ARG A 267 -17.45 -47.67 7.12
N ILE A 268 -18.38 -47.14 6.32
CA ILE A 268 -19.14 -47.94 5.35
C ILE A 268 -18.20 -48.59 4.32
N ILE A 269 -17.21 -47.84 3.81
CA ILE A 269 -16.22 -48.38 2.86
C ILE A 269 -15.41 -49.51 3.50
N GLU A 270 -15.01 -49.38 4.77
CA GLU A 270 -14.27 -50.40 5.50
C GLU A 270 -15.14 -51.65 5.75
N GLU A 271 -16.42 -51.48 6.10
CA GLU A 271 -17.39 -52.57 6.27
C GLU A 271 -17.63 -53.33 4.93
N CYS A 272 -17.90 -52.61 3.83
CA CYS A 272 -18.07 -53.24 2.50
C CYS A 272 -16.81 -53.97 2.02
N LYS A 273 -15.62 -53.46 2.35
CA LYS A 273 -14.35 -54.14 2.05
C LYS A 273 -14.22 -55.44 2.84
N ALA A 274 -14.52 -55.41 4.14
CA ALA A 274 -14.46 -56.60 4.97
C ALA A 274 -15.46 -57.69 4.50
N GLU A 275 -16.66 -57.31 4.07
CA GLU A 275 -17.64 -58.23 3.49
C GLU A 275 -17.18 -58.83 2.15
N ALA A 276 -16.56 -58.01 1.29
CA ALA A 276 -15.97 -58.48 0.03
C ALA A 276 -14.82 -59.46 0.27
N ASP A 277 -13.91 -59.13 1.20
CA ASP A 277 -12.79 -60.00 1.57
C ASP A 277 -13.27 -61.32 2.19
N ALA A 278 -14.31 -61.28 3.02
CA ALA A 278 -14.94 -62.47 3.60
C ALA A 278 -15.63 -63.35 2.54
N SER A 279 -16.32 -62.73 1.57
CA SER A 279 -16.95 -63.43 0.46
C SER A 279 -15.91 -64.10 -0.45
N ASP A 280 -14.81 -63.40 -0.74
CA ASP A 280 -13.66 -63.95 -1.49
C ASP A 280 -13.01 -65.12 -0.73
N GLN A 281 -12.88 -65.01 0.59
CA GLN A 281 -12.36 -66.10 1.42
C GLN A 281 -13.29 -67.31 1.42
N MET A 282 -14.59 -67.11 1.62
CA MET A 282 -15.58 -68.18 1.59
C MET A 282 -15.62 -68.88 0.21
N ALA A 283 -15.48 -68.12 -0.88
CA ALA A 283 -15.37 -68.69 -2.22
C ALA A 283 -14.11 -69.57 -2.37
N ARG A 284 -12.95 -69.12 -1.85
CA ARG A 284 -11.72 -69.93 -1.86
C ARG A 284 -11.86 -71.21 -1.03
N GLU A 285 -12.48 -71.11 0.14
CA GLU A 285 -12.72 -72.27 1.02
C GLU A 285 -13.69 -73.26 0.40
N MET A 286 -14.80 -72.80 -0.18
CA MET A 286 -15.74 -73.64 -0.93
C MET A 286 -15.07 -74.32 -2.12
N MET A 287 -14.23 -73.62 -2.87
CA MET A 287 -13.47 -74.23 -3.97
C MET A 287 -12.47 -75.27 -3.48
N ALA A 288 -11.81 -75.03 -2.34
CA ALA A 288 -10.91 -76.00 -1.71
C ALA A 288 -11.67 -77.23 -1.18
N GLU A 289 -12.84 -77.02 -0.59
CA GLU A 289 -13.71 -78.10 -0.10
C GLU A 289 -14.29 -78.91 -1.28
N ASP A 290 -14.73 -78.27 -2.36
CA ASP A 290 -15.15 -78.95 -3.59
C ASP A 290 -14.01 -79.75 -4.21
N GLU A 291 -12.79 -79.23 -4.18
CA GLU A 291 -11.63 -79.97 -4.66
C GLU A 291 -11.29 -81.16 -3.73
N ALA A 292 -11.43 -81.00 -2.42
CA ALA A 292 -11.30 -82.09 -1.45
C ALA A 292 -12.42 -83.14 -1.62
N ARG A 293 -13.67 -82.71 -1.85
CA ARG A 293 -14.82 -83.57 -2.16
C ARG A 293 -14.60 -84.29 -3.48
N ARG A 294 -14.07 -83.64 -4.52
CA ARG A 294 -13.71 -84.32 -5.79
C ARG A 294 -12.58 -85.32 -5.59
N ARG A 295 -11.61 -85.04 -4.72
CA ARG A 295 -10.55 -86.02 -4.36
C ARG A 295 -11.14 -87.20 -3.58
N ALA A 296 -11.97 -86.96 -2.58
CA ALA A 296 -12.68 -87.99 -1.83
C ALA A 296 -13.63 -88.80 -2.72
N ALA A 297 -14.38 -88.13 -3.60
CA ALA A 297 -15.26 -88.76 -4.58
C ALA A 297 -14.50 -89.52 -5.66
N ARG A 298 -13.26 -89.17 -6.01
CA ARG A 298 -12.41 -90.04 -6.85
C ARG A 298 -12.03 -91.31 -6.10
N ILE A 299 -11.71 -91.20 -4.81
CA ILE A 299 -11.40 -92.35 -3.94
C ILE A 299 -12.64 -93.23 -3.74
N THR A 300 -13.82 -92.67 -3.51
CA THR A 300 -15.07 -93.44 -3.35
C THR A 300 -15.66 -93.86 -4.69
N ALA A 301 -15.48 -93.14 -5.80
CA ALA A 301 -15.90 -93.58 -7.13
C ALA A 301 -15.06 -94.75 -7.63
N GLU A 302 -13.77 -94.83 -7.29
CA GLU A 302 -13.00 -96.07 -7.49
C GLU A 302 -13.61 -97.27 -6.71
N GLU A 303 -14.37 -97.02 -5.63
CA GLU A 303 -15.10 -98.05 -4.85
C GLU A 303 -16.58 -98.25 -5.30
N GLU A 304 -17.30 -97.21 -5.74
CA GLU A 304 -18.73 -97.18 -6.10
C GLU A 304 -19.04 -97.13 -7.62
N GLU A 305 -18.06 -96.93 -8.51
CA GLU A 305 -18.22 -97.10 -9.97
C GLU A 305 -18.62 -98.55 -10.33
N ARG A 306 -18.49 -99.48 -9.36
CA ARG A 306 -19.04 -100.83 -9.43
C ARG A 306 -20.55 -100.93 -9.17
N ALA A 307 -21.24 -99.89 -8.66
CA ALA A 307 -22.63 -99.97 -8.20
C ALA A 307 -23.62 -98.90 -8.76
N ASN A 308 -23.20 -97.68 -9.11
CA ASN A 308 -24.14 -96.54 -9.23
C ASN A 308 -24.47 -96.02 -10.65
N THR A 309 -24.05 -96.68 -11.73
CA THR A 309 -24.35 -96.21 -13.11
C THR A 309 -25.83 -96.37 -13.52
N ARG A 310 -26.63 -97.13 -12.77
CA ARG A 310 -28.04 -97.43 -13.12
C ARG A 310 -29.09 -96.52 -12.47
N ASP A 311 -28.79 -95.88 -11.33
CA ASP A 311 -29.79 -95.06 -10.61
C ASP A 311 -29.77 -93.59 -11.06
N ILE A 312 -28.62 -93.10 -11.55
CA ILE A 312 -28.47 -91.74 -12.10
C ILE A 312 -29.30 -91.54 -13.39
N PHE A 313 -29.41 -92.58 -14.23
CA PHE A 313 -30.22 -92.52 -15.46
C PHE A 313 -31.74 -92.47 -15.18
N ARG A 314 -32.19 -93.03 -14.05
CA ARG A 314 -33.60 -93.04 -13.63
C ARG A 314 -34.04 -91.68 -13.08
N MET A 315 -33.15 -91.00 -12.35
CA MET A 315 -33.37 -89.64 -11.85
C MET A 315 -33.41 -88.60 -12.96
N LEU A 316 -32.50 -88.71 -13.96
CA LEU A 316 -32.47 -87.83 -15.13
C LEU A 316 -33.74 -87.90 -15.99
N GLN A 317 -34.43 -89.05 -16.05
CA GLN A 317 -35.71 -89.18 -16.74
C GLN A 317 -36.89 -88.55 -15.99
N GLN A 318 -36.85 -88.51 -14.65
CA GLN A 318 -37.97 -88.03 -13.83
C GLN A 318 -37.99 -86.50 -13.67
N THR A 319 -36.84 -85.83 -13.74
CA THR A 319 -36.76 -84.35 -13.62
C THR A 319 -36.93 -83.60 -14.96
N THR A 320 -36.83 -84.29 -16.09
CA THR A 320 -36.89 -83.64 -17.43
C THR A 320 -38.35 -83.39 -17.91
N ALA A 321 -39.36 -83.88 -17.18
CA ALA A 321 -40.77 -83.81 -17.59
C ALA A 321 -41.63 -82.77 -16.84
N ALA A 322 -41.08 -81.96 -15.92
CA ALA A 322 -41.89 -81.17 -14.99
C ALA A 322 -41.62 -79.64 -14.96
N THR A 323 -41.18 -79.04 -16.06
CA THR A 323 -41.28 -77.58 -16.24
C THR A 323 -41.78 -77.25 -17.64
N SER A 324 -42.95 -76.63 -17.72
CA SER A 324 -43.56 -76.10 -18.94
C SER A 324 -42.57 -75.16 -19.65
N GLU A 325 -42.06 -75.59 -20.80
CA GLU A 325 -41.15 -74.85 -21.69
C GLU A 325 -41.70 -73.45 -22.06
N GLN A 326 -43.02 -73.27 -21.97
CA GLN A 326 -43.71 -72.02 -22.27
C GLN A 326 -43.61 -70.99 -21.13
N ASP A 327 -43.55 -71.41 -19.87
CA ASP A 327 -43.42 -70.51 -18.72
C ASP A 327 -41.99 -69.97 -18.60
N ILE A 328 -40.99 -70.82 -18.86
CA ILE A 328 -39.58 -70.40 -18.98
C ILE A 328 -39.42 -69.37 -20.11
N ARG A 329 -40.05 -69.60 -21.26
CA ARG A 329 -40.04 -68.64 -22.39
C ARG A 329 -40.71 -67.31 -22.05
N ARG A 330 -41.87 -67.33 -21.37
CA ARG A 330 -42.57 -66.09 -20.95
C ARG A 330 -41.77 -65.30 -19.92
N GLN A 331 -41.19 -65.97 -18.92
CA GLN A 331 -40.36 -65.33 -17.91
C GLN A 331 -39.07 -64.75 -18.51
N HIS A 332 -38.45 -65.45 -19.47
CA HIS A 332 -37.30 -64.93 -20.21
C HIS A 332 -37.66 -63.71 -21.07
N VAL A 333 -38.80 -63.72 -21.77
CA VAL A 333 -39.25 -62.57 -22.58
C VAL A 333 -39.60 -61.36 -21.70
N SER A 334 -40.26 -61.54 -20.54
CA SER A 334 -40.55 -60.44 -19.61
C SER A 334 -39.26 -59.85 -19.02
N CYS A 335 -38.36 -60.70 -18.51
CA CYS A 335 -37.09 -60.29 -17.91
C CYS A 335 -36.17 -59.56 -18.92
N THR A 336 -36.11 -60.04 -20.17
CA THR A 336 -35.33 -59.39 -21.23
C THR A 336 -35.93 -58.06 -21.69
N SER A 337 -37.25 -57.91 -21.70
CA SER A 337 -37.91 -56.64 -22.03
C SER A 337 -37.68 -55.58 -20.94
N GLU A 338 -37.85 -55.94 -19.67
CA GLU A 338 -37.65 -55.04 -18.52
C GLU A 338 -36.21 -54.56 -18.41
N THR A 339 -35.23 -55.46 -18.62
CA THR A 339 -33.81 -55.11 -18.64
C THR A 339 -33.45 -54.17 -19.79
N HIS A 340 -34.03 -54.37 -20.98
CA HIS A 340 -33.85 -53.46 -22.12
C HIS A 340 -34.43 -52.07 -21.83
N GLU A 341 -35.63 -51.98 -21.25
CA GLU A 341 -36.21 -50.69 -20.84
C GLU A 341 -35.36 -49.96 -19.81
N GLN A 342 -34.85 -50.67 -18.80
CA GLN A 342 -33.97 -50.09 -17.80
C GLN A 342 -32.66 -49.58 -18.45
N GLN A 343 -32.11 -50.31 -19.41
CA GLN A 343 -30.92 -49.91 -20.14
C GLN A 343 -31.15 -48.63 -20.96
N GLU A 344 -32.30 -48.47 -21.61
CA GLU A 344 -32.66 -47.25 -22.33
C GLU A 344 -32.87 -46.04 -21.41
N ARG A 345 -33.44 -46.24 -20.21
CA ARG A 345 -33.54 -45.19 -19.19
C ARG A 345 -32.15 -44.72 -18.75
N LEU A 346 -31.26 -45.66 -18.43
CA LEU A 346 -29.89 -45.35 -18.03
C LEU A 346 -29.09 -44.65 -19.15
N LYS A 347 -29.34 -44.97 -20.43
CA LYS A 347 -28.71 -44.24 -21.55
C LYS A 347 -29.18 -42.79 -21.62
N LYS A 348 -30.48 -42.52 -21.44
CA LYS A 348 -31.03 -41.17 -21.42
C LYS A 348 -30.49 -40.35 -20.26
N GLU A 349 -30.44 -40.94 -19.06
CA GLU A 349 -29.85 -40.30 -17.87
C GLU A 349 -28.36 -40.01 -18.06
N ASN A 350 -27.59 -40.96 -18.62
CA ASN A 350 -26.17 -40.72 -18.93
C ASN A 350 -25.96 -39.60 -19.95
N LEU A 351 -26.86 -39.47 -20.94
CA LEU A 351 -26.79 -38.38 -21.91
C LEU A 351 -27.06 -37.03 -21.24
N GLN A 352 -28.09 -36.93 -20.40
CA GLN A 352 -28.41 -35.72 -19.64
C GLN A 352 -27.27 -35.32 -18.69
N LEU A 353 -26.73 -36.27 -17.92
CA LEU A 353 -25.59 -36.02 -17.03
C LEU A 353 -24.34 -35.57 -17.80
N LYS A 354 -24.16 -36.03 -19.04
CA LYS A 354 -23.06 -35.58 -19.90
C LYS A 354 -23.25 -34.12 -20.32
N GLU A 355 -24.45 -33.73 -20.74
CA GLU A 355 -24.79 -32.35 -21.09
C GLU A 355 -24.64 -31.40 -19.89
N GLU A 356 -25.15 -31.79 -18.73
CA GLU A 356 -25.01 -31.01 -17.48
C GLU A 356 -23.55 -30.84 -17.08
N LYS A 357 -22.74 -31.91 -17.16
CA LYS A 357 -21.31 -31.85 -16.88
C LYS A 357 -20.59 -30.90 -17.85
N ASP A 358 -20.94 -30.92 -19.12
CA ASP A 358 -20.32 -30.07 -20.13
C ASP A 358 -20.72 -28.60 -19.94
N LEU A 359 -21.98 -28.32 -19.55
CA LEU A 359 -22.43 -26.98 -19.17
C LEU A 359 -21.69 -26.45 -17.93
N LEU A 360 -21.57 -27.26 -16.88
CA LEU A 360 -20.83 -26.88 -15.67
C LEU A 360 -19.35 -26.62 -15.96
N ARG A 361 -18.74 -27.39 -16.87
CA ARG A 361 -17.36 -27.16 -17.33
C ARG A 361 -17.22 -25.80 -18.03
N GLN A 362 -18.16 -25.44 -18.90
CA GLN A 362 -18.16 -24.14 -19.57
C GLN A 362 -18.33 -22.99 -18.57
N GLN A 363 -19.23 -23.13 -17.59
CA GLN A 363 -19.42 -22.13 -16.54
C GLN A 363 -18.17 -21.96 -15.67
N LEU A 364 -17.53 -23.05 -15.27
CA LEU A 364 -16.28 -23.01 -14.52
C LEU A 364 -15.17 -22.32 -15.33
N TYR A 365 -15.07 -22.61 -16.63
CA TYR A 365 -14.09 -21.97 -17.50
C TYR A 365 -14.33 -20.46 -17.62
N SER A 366 -15.58 -20.02 -17.86
CA SER A 366 -15.93 -18.59 -17.88
C SER A 366 -15.55 -17.89 -16.58
N MET A 367 -15.89 -18.51 -15.44
CA MET A 367 -15.57 -17.95 -14.13
C MET A 367 -14.05 -17.86 -13.89
N ILE A 368 -13.27 -18.82 -14.38
CA ILE A 368 -11.79 -18.77 -14.31
C ILE A 368 -11.27 -17.60 -15.15
N CYS A 369 -11.66 -17.50 -16.42
CA CYS A 369 -11.22 -16.43 -17.30
C CYS A 369 -11.59 -15.04 -16.76
N GLU A 370 -12.80 -14.87 -16.21
CA GLU A 370 -13.22 -13.61 -15.60
C GLU A 370 -12.43 -13.26 -14.35
N ARG A 371 -12.06 -14.26 -13.53
CA ARG A 371 -11.23 -14.05 -12.34
C ARG A 371 -9.82 -13.65 -12.73
N GLU A 372 -9.25 -14.28 -13.75
CA GLU A 372 -7.94 -13.91 -14.30
C GLU A 372 -7.97 -12.49 -14.89
N ALA A 373 -8.99 -12.16 -15.67
CA ALA A 373 -9.16 -10.80 -16.22
C ALA A 373 -9.29 -9.73 -15.12
N ARG A 374 -10.01 -10.03 -14.02
CA ARG A 374 -10.07 -9.16 -12.84
C ARG A 374 -8.69 -8.97 -12.21
N ARG A 375 -7.97 -10.07 -11.96
CA ARG A 375 -6.63 -10.03 -11.37
C ARG A 375 -5.65 -9.20 -12.21
N ILE A 376 -5.69 -9.34 -13.54
CA ILE A 376 -4.83 -8.56 -14.45
C ILE A 376 -5.16 -7.07 -14.37
N ARG A 377 -6.44 -6.69 -14.36
CA ARG A 377 -6.84 -5.27 -14.20
C ARG A 377 -6.40 -4.71 -12.86
N ASP A 378 -6.64 -5.45 -11.78
CA ASP A 378 -6.24 -5.02 -10.43
C ASP A 378 -4.73 -4.84 -10.34
N GLN A 379 -3.96 -5.78 -10.92
CA GLN A 379 -2.50 -5.67 -11.00
C GLN A 379 -2.06 -4.43 -11.80
N GLN A 380 -2.65 -4.16 -12.96
CA GLN A 380 -2.34 -2.96 -13.74
C GLN A 380 -2.64 -1.66 -12.97
N THR A 381 -3.76 -1.62 -12.24
CA THR A 381 -4.10 -0.44 -11.43
C THR A 381 -3.12 -0.25 -10.28
N LEU A 382 -2.64 -1.35 -9.70
CA LEU A 382 -1.69 -1.32 -8.59
C LEU A 382 -0.31 -0.86 -9.07
N GLU A 383 0.17 -1.37 -10.21
CA GLU A 383 1.40 -0.92 -10.86
C GLU A 383 1.34 0.58 -11.22
N ALA A 384 0.20 1.06 -11.72
CA ALA A 384 0.01 2.49 -12.01
C ALA A 384 0.06 3.35 -10.73
N CYS A 385 -0.54 2.88 -9.63
CA CYS A 385 -0.49 3.57 -8.33
C CYS A 385 0.94 3.60 -7.77
N GLU A 386 1.69 2.50 -7.89
CA GLU A 386 3.09 2.42 -7.47
C GLU A 386 3.97 3.39 -8.27
N GLN A 387 3.81 3.45 -9.59
CA GLN A 387 4.52 4.41 -10.44
C GLN A 387 4.21 5.86 -10.04
N GLN A 388 2.94 6.17 -9.78
CA GLN A 388 2.54 7.51 -9.32
C GLN A 388 3.15 7.84 -7.95
N LEU A 389 3.17 6.88 -7.03
CA LEU A 389 3.79 7.05 -5.71
C LEU A 389 5.29 7.33 -5.84
N GLN A 390 6.01 6.56 -6.67
CA GLN A 390 7.43 6.77 -6.92
C GLN A 390 7.69 8.16 -7.53
N ALA A 391 6.89 8.58 -8.51
CA ALA A 391 7.01 9.91 -9.09
C ALA A 391 6.77 11.04 -8.06
N GLN A 392 5.84 10.85 -7.12
CA GLN A 392 5.61 11.80 -6.03
C GLN A 392 6.74 11.82 -5.01
N GLN A 393 7.31 10.65 -4.69
CA GLN A 393 8.48 10.55 -3.80
C GLN A 393 9.68 11.28 -4.40
N GLN A 394 9.97 11.08 -5.69
CA GLN A 394 11.04 11.80 -6.38
C GLN A 394 10.82 13.31 -6.39
N LYS A 395 9.59 13.78 -6.66
CA LYS A 395 9.26 15.21 -6.59
C LYS A 395 9.46 15.79 -5.19
N SER A 396 9.07 15.04 -4.16
CA SER A 396 9.28 15.45 -2.77
C SER A 396 10.76 15.49 -2.40
N GLU A 397 11.55 14.53 -2.85
CA GLU A 397 12.99 14.48 -2.60
C GLU A 397 13.70 15.65 -3.29
N GLN A 398 13.37 15.93 -4.55
CA GLN A 398 13.90 17.08 -5.26
C GLN A 398 13.47 18.42 -4.62
N ALA A 399 12.23 18.54 -4.14
CA ALA A 399 11.78 19.72 -3.41
C ALA A 399 12.55 19.89 -2.09
N ARG A 400 12.87 18.78 -1.41
CA ARG A 400 13.67 18.78 -0.19
C ARG A 400 15.11 19.20 -0.47
N GLU A 401 15.75 18.64 -1.49
CA GLU A 401 17.10 19.03 -1.92
C GLU A 401 17.17 20.51 -2.30
N ASN A 402 16.17 21.01 -3.04
CA ASN A 402 16.06 22.43 -3.38
C ASN A 402 15.95 23.31 -2.14
N ARG A 403 15.10 22.92 -1.17
CA ARG A 403 14.97 23.64 0.09
C ARG A 403 16.28 23.64 0.87
N ASP A 404 16.92 22.48 0.99
CA ASP A 404 18.16 22.33 1.77
C ASP A 404 19.30 23.14 1.11
N SER A 405 19.37 23.20 -0.23
CA SER A 405 20.28 24.05 -0.99
C SER A 405 20.02 25.55 -0.76
N LEU A 406 18.76 25.98 -0.76
CA LEU A 406 18.38 27.37 -0.45
C LEU A 406 18.73 27.73 1.00
N SER A 407 18.46 26.83 1.95
CA SER A 407 18.84 27.02 3.35
C SER A 407 20.36 27.17 3.48
N GLN A 408 21.14 26.31 2.84
CA GLN A 408 22.60 26.41 2.85
C GLN A 408 23.10 27.73 2.23
N THR A 409 22.47 28.19 1.15
CA THR A 409 22.77 29.48 0.53
C THR A 409 22.46 30.63 1.49
N LEU A 410 21.31 30.59 2.16
CA LEU A 410 20.92 31.61 3.13
C LEU A 410 21.89 31.64 4.33
N GLU A 411 22.29 30.47 4.83
CA GLU A 411 23.30 30.34 5.89
C GLU A 411 24.65 30.92 5.46
N SER A 412 25.06 30.70 4.22
CA SER A 412 26.30 31.28 3.68
C SER A 412 26.24 32.82 3.60
N ILE A 413 25.07 33.40 3.35
CA ILE A 413 24.90 34.86 3.18
C ILE A 413 24.54 35.55 4.51
N ARG A 414 24.05 34.80 5.51
CA ARG A 414 23.73 35.25 6.88
C ARG A 414 24.72 36.29 7.44
N PRO A 415 26.05 36.05 7.50
CA PRO A 415 26.98 37.02 8.07
C PRO A 415 27.00 38.36 7.29
N THR A 416 26.88 38.31 5.96
CA THR A 416 26.82 39.50 5.10
C THR A 416 25.57 40.33 5.38
N ILE A 417 24.42 39.67 5.54
CA ILE A 417 23.14 40.33 5.86
C ILE A 417 23.19 40.97 7.24
N LEU A 418 23.71 40.26 8.25
CA LEU A 418 23.84 40.81 9.61
C LEU A 418 24.79 42.01 9.65
N LEU A 419 25.87 41.97 8.86
CA LEU A 419 26.77 43.12 8.71
C LEU A 419 26.06 44.31 8.05
N LEU A 420 25.23 44.05 7.03
CA LEU A 420 24.45 45.08 6.34
C LEU A 420 23.43 45.73 7.29
N ALA A 421 22.67 44.90 8.02
CA ALA A 421 21.73 45.35 9.05
C ALA A 421 22.44 46.20 10.12
N LYS A 422 23.65 45.80 10.54
CA LYS A 422 24.47 46.57 11.47
C LYS A 422 24.84 47.95 10.91
N LYS A 423 25.21 48.06 9.63
CA LYS A 423 25.53 49.34 9.00
C LYS A 423 24.30 50.26 8.85
N LEU A 424 23.13 49.66 8.67
CA LEU A 424 21.85 50.38 8.54
C LEU A 424 21.17 50.68 9.90
N LYS A 425 21.85 50.48 11.03
CA LYS A 425 21.24 50.76 12.36
C LYS A 425 20.88 52.23 12.58
N HIS A 426 21.49 53.15 11.83
CA HIS A 426 21.33 54.59 12.04
C HIS A 426 20.20 55.22 11.21
N THR A 427 19.57 54.45 10.32
CA THR A 427 18.44 54.93 9.51
C THR A 427 17.15 54.60 10.23
N SER A 428 16.45 55.63 10.74
CA SER A 428 15.16 55.48 11.43
C SER A 428 14.08 55.06 10.44
N VAL A 429 13.52 53.87 10.64
CA VAL A 429 12.28 53.43 9.99
C VAL A 429 11.38 52.93 11.11
N ASP A 430 10.17 53.48 11.21
CA ASP A 430 9.21 53.28 12.31
C ASP A 430 8.55 51.88 12.37
N GLU A 431 9.10 50.88 11.66
CA GLU A 431 8.58 49.51 11.66
C GLU A 431 9.53 48.53 12.36
N ASP A 432 9.85 48.79 13.64
CA ASP A 432 10.42 47.78 14.52
C ASP A 432 9.29 46.83 14.97
N THR A 433 8.90 45.92 14.08
CA THR A 433 8.14 44.73 14.50
C THR A 433 9.09 43.79 15.22
N ASP A 434 9.15 43.95 16.55
CA ASP A 434 9.77 43.05 17.52
C ASP A 434 9.01 41.70 17.57
N GLU A 435 8.98 40.99 16.45
CA GLU A 435 8.69 39.55 16.49
C GLU A 435 9.92 38.88 17.10
N GLN A 436 9.73 38.30 18.30
CA GLN A 436 10.73 37.53 19.03
C GLN A 436 11.09 36.26 18.23
N VAL A 437 11.94 36.42 17.23
CA VAL A 437 12.48 35.32 16.43
C VAL A 437 13.87 34.98 16.97
N ASP A 438 14.12 33.68 17.16
CA ASP A 438 15.40 33.15 17.60
C ASP A 438 16.54 33.68 16.71
N PRO A 439 17.56 34.38 17.28
CA PRO A 439 18.68 34.94 16.53
C PRO A 439 19.45 33.91 15.67
N ASP A 440 19.40 32.63 16.07
CA ASP A 440 20.07 31.55 15.35
C ASP A 440 19.20 30.93 14.24
N SER A 441 17.93 31.31 14.13
CA SER A 441 17.00 30.79 13.11
C SER A 441 17.22 31.38 11.72
N VAL A 442 16.96 30.57 10.69
CA VAL A 442 16.88 30.99 9.28
C VAL A 442 15.82 32.08 9.09
N GLU A 443 14.71 32.02 9.85
CA GLU A 443 13.63 33.01 9.83
C GLU A 443 14.14 34.41 10.23
N PHE A 444 15.05 34.49 11.21
CA PHE A 444 15.64 35.75 11.66
C PHE A 444 16.43 36.42 10.53
N VAL A 445 17.17 35.63 9.75
CA VAL A 445 17.91 36.15 8.59
C VAL A 445 16.96 36.73 7.54
N LEU A 446 15.83 36.08 7.28
CA LEU A 446 14.80 36.59 6.37
C LEU A 446 14.17 37.89 6.87
N GLN A 447 13.88 37.97 8.18
CA GLN A 447 13.39 39.20 8.82
C GLN A 447 14.42 40.34 8.68
N GLN A 448 15.71 40.03 8.86
CA GLN A 448 16.78 41.02 8.66
C GLN A 448 16.91 41.47 7.22
N ILE A 449 16.74 40.58 6.23
CA ILE A 449 16.67 40.97 4.81
C ILE A 449 15.49 41.92 4.59
N LYS A 450 14.32 41.63 5.15
CA LYS A 450 13.11 42.47 5.04
C LYS A 450 13.35 43.85 5.63
N GLN A 451 13.94 43.93 6.82
CA GLN A 451 14.30 45.20 7.47
C GLN A 451 15.36 45.98 6.68
N CYS A 452 16.41 45.32 6.19
CA CYS A 452 17.41 45.96 5.34
C CYS A 452 16.78 46.55 4.08
N LYS A 453 15.88 45.80 3.43
CA LYS A 453 15.15 46.27 2.24
C LYS A 453 14.32 47.53 2.55
N ALA A 454 13.56 47.53 3.64
CA ALA A 454 12.76 48.70 4.05
C ALA A 454 13.64 49.93 4.32
N LYS A 455 14.77 49.75 5.01
CA LYS A 455 15.75 50.81 5.28
C LYS A 455 16.40 51.36 4.01
N PHE A 456 16.75 50.49 3.06
CA PHE A 456 17.25 50.94 1.75
C PHE A 456 16.21 51.72 0.96
N LEU A 457 14.93 51.29 0.99
CA LEU A 457 13.85 52.03 0.33
C LEU A 457 13.65 53.41 0.98
N ALA A 458 13.66 53.50 2.31
CA ALA A 458 13.58 54.76 3.03
C ALA A 458 14.75 55.69 2.64
N LEU A 459 15.99 55.20 2.70
CA LEU A 459 17.18 55.94 2.26
C LEU A 459 17.06 56.42 0.80
N HIS A 460 16.60 55.55 -0.10
CA HIS A 460 16.42 55.90 -1.50
C HIS A 460 15.39 57.01 -1.67
N THR A 461 14.26 56.95 -0.98
CA THR A 461 13.24 58.01 -1.03
C THR A 461 13.74 59.32 -0.41
N GLU A 462 14.54 59.27 0.65
CA GLU A 462 15.15 60.45 1.27
C GLU A 462 16.16 61.11 0.33
N LEU A 463 17.05 60.32 -0.28
CA LEU A 463 17.98 60.78 -1.30
C LEU A 463 17.26 61.39 -2.51
N GLN A 464 16.08 60.90 -2.85
CA GLN A 464 15.27 61.41 -3.96
C GLN A 464 14.49 62.68 -3.60
N LYS A 465 14.17 62.90 -2.32
CA LYS A 465 13.52 64.12 -1.82
C LYS A 465 14.50 65.28 -1.62
N GLN A 466 15.76 64.98 -1.33
CA GLN A 466 16.81 66.00 -1.26
C GLN A 466 17.05 66.58 -2.65
N SER A 467 16.55 67.80 -2.88
CA SER A 467 16.57 68.45 -4.21
C SER A 467 17.96 68.87 -4.71
N ASP A 468 19.01 68.59 -3.96
CA ASP A 468 20.38 68.98 -4.30
C ASP A 468 21.39 67.85 -4.10
N LEU A 469 21.08 66.70 -4.73
CA LEU A 469 21.98 65.55 -4.81
C LEU A 469 23.37 65.94 -5.35
N LYS A 470 23.42 66.96 -6.21
CA LYS A 470 24.65 67.49 -6.80
C LYS A 470 25.52 68.22 -5.77
N ALA A 471 24.93 69.01 -4.86
CA ALA A 471 25.67 69.62 -3.75
C ALA A 471 26.14 68.60 -2.71
N VAL A 472 25.33 67.56 -2.42
CA VAL A 472 25.73 66.50 -1.48
C VAL A 472 26.90 65.67 -2.03
N MET A 473 26.87 65.31 -3.33
CA MET A 473 27.99 64.66 -4.00
C MET A 473 29.25 65.52 -3.98
N LYS A 474 29.13 66.82 -4.28
CA LYS A 474 30.26 67.76 -4.25
C LYS A 474 30.90 67.85 -2.87
N HIS A 475 30.10 67.95 -1.81
CA HIS A 475 30.59 68.00 -0.43
C HIS A 475 31.22 66.67 0.03
N MET A 476 30.72 65.54 -0.47
CA MET A 476 31.34 64.22 -0.28
C MET A 476 32.71 64.14 -0.97
N ASP A 477 32.82 64.60 -2.21
CA ASP A 477 34.08 64.64 -2.97
C ASP A 477 35.10 65.59 -2.32
N GLU A 478 34.66 66.77 -1.87
CA GLU A 478 35.50 67.72 -1.12
C GLU A 478 36.00 67.13 0.20
N LYS A 479 35.13 66.47 0.99
CA LYS A 479 35.55 65.79 2.22
C LYS A 479 36.48 64.61 1.96
N PHE A 480 36.25 63.86 0.88
CA PHE A 480 37.13 62.77 0.48
C PHE A 480 38.51 63.29 0.11
N LEU A 481 38.60 64.38 -0.66
CA LEU A 481 39.85 65.03 -1.01
C LEU A 481 40.60 65.54 0.23
N VAL A 482 39.91 66.05 1.25
CA VAL A 482 40.52 66.45 2.53
C VAL A 482 41.08 65.24 3.30
N VAL A 483 40.30 64.17 3.46
CA VAL A 483 40.74 62.96 4.17
C VAL A 483 41.89 62.26 3.44
N VAL A 484 41.90 62.30 2.11
CA VAL A 484 42.99 61.77 1.29
C VAL A 484 44.23 62.65 1.41
N LYS A 485 44.09 64.00 1.39
CA LYS A 485 45.21 64.92 1.64
C LYS A 485 45.82 64.74 3.04
N GLU A 486 45.02 64.48 4.07
CA GLU A 486 45.50 64.26 5.44
C GLU A 486 46.14 62.88 5.66
N ARG A 487 45.80 61.88 4.84
CA ARG A 487 46.30 60.49 4.96
C ARG A 487 47.44 60.16 4.01
N ILE A 488 47.80 61.05 3.08
CA ILE A 488 48.97 60.88 2.22
C ILE A 488 50.18 61.48 2.94
N PRO A 489 51.25 60.70 3.21
CA PRO A 489 52.49 61.22 3.78
C PRO A 489 53.08 62.31 2.88
N ASP A 490 53.60 63.39 3.48
CA ASP A 490 54.09 64.60 2.79
C ASP A 490 55.16 64.31 1.71
N ASP A 491 55.82 63.16 1.77
CA ASP A 491 56.88 62.73 0.84
C ASP A 491 56.37 62.02 -0.44
N ASN A 492 55.06 61.83 -0.60
CA ASN A 492 54.50 61.03 -1.71
C ASN A 492 54.40 61.81 -3.04
N ASN A 493 55.52 61.93 -3.76
CA ASN A 493 55.62 62.64 -5.04
C ASN A 493 55.11 61.86 -6.29
N ARG A 494 54.51 60.67 -6.14
CA ARG A 494 54.10 59.82 -7.29
C ARG A 494 52.68 60.06 -7.81
N ILE A 495 51.79 60.67 -7.03
CA ILE A 495 50.40 60.92 -7.43
C ILE A 495 50.14 62.43 -7.32
N LYS A 496 50.11 63.12 -8.45
CA LYS A 496 49.66 64.51 -8.50
C LYS A 496 48.13 64.52 -8.50
N LEU A 497 47.52 64.99 -7.43
CA LEU A 497 46.10 65.34 -7.41
C LEU A 497 45.91 66.53 -8.35
N LEU A 498 45.23 66.29 -9.46
CA LEU A 498 44.86 67.32 -10.44
C LEU A 498 43.88 68.28 -9.79
N ASP A 499 44.31 69.53 -9.66
CA ASP A 499 43.51 70.67 -9.24
C ASP A 499 42.61 71.12 -10.40
N GLU A 500 41.45 71.65 -10.05
CA GLU A 500 40.28 71.89 -10.92
C GLU A 500 40.61 72.69 -12.20
N GLY A 501 40.07 72.25 -13.35
CA GLY A 501 40.04 73.05 -14.57
C GLY A 501 40.03 72.25 -15.88
N ILE A 502 38.97 71.48 -16.16
CA ILE A 502 38.64 71.07 -17.53
C ILE A 502 37.44 71.92 -17.97
N PRO A 503 37.54 72.73 -19.04
CA PRO A 503 36.42 73.52 -19.54
C PRO A 503 35.29 72.64 -20.09
N ASP A 504 34.09 73.02 -19.69
CA ASP A 504 32.80 72.65 -20.28
C ASP A 504 32.78 73.01 -21.78
N VAL A 505 32.64 71.98 -22.63
CA VAL A 505 32.51 72.14 -24.08
C VAL A 505 31.43 71.18 -24.59
N ARG A 506 30.26 71.80 -24.81
CA ARG A 506 29.21 71.51 -25.80
C ARG A 506 28.08 70.56 -25.39
N ASP A 507 27.02 71.21 -24.90
CA ASP A 507 25.72 71.12 -25.57
C ASP A 507 25.87 71.44 -27.06
N ASP A 508 25.33 70.57 -27.91
CA ASP A 508 24.56 70.99 -29.08
C ASP A 508 23.32 70.10 -29.15
N GLU A 509 22.18 70.78 -29.17
CA GLU A 509 20.83 70.24 -29.09
C GLU A 509 20.35 69.56 -30.41
N VAL A 510 19.19 68.92 -30.23
CA VAL A 510 18.06 68.68 -31.15
C VAL A 510 18.14 67.57 -32.22
N GLY A 511 17.18 66.66 -32.12
CA GLY A 511 16.72 65.78 -33.19
C GLY A 511 15.68 64.77 -32.73
N ARG A 512 14.49 65.24 -32.31
CA ARG A 512 13.29 64.38 -32.26
C ARG A 512 12.91 64.01 -33.69
N GLU A 513 12.80 62.72 -33.97
CA GLU A 513 11.84 62.20 -34.94
C GLU A 513 11.13 60.99 -34.32
N GLU A 514 9.82 61.14 -34.15
CA GLU A 514 8.87 60.04 -34.03
C GLU A 514 8.72 59.39 -35.43
N GLU A 515 8.63 58.06 -35.52
CA GLU A 515 7.49 57.37 -36.13
C GLU A 515 7.71 55.84 -36.32
N ALA A 516 6.60 55.13 -36.17
CA ALA A 516 6.18 53.92 -36.89
C ALA A 516 6.90 52.56 -36.67
N GLU A 517 6.25 51.74 -35.82
CA GLU A 517 5.55 50.51 -36.22
C GLU A 517 6.12 49.68 -37.39
N GLY A 518 6.51 48.42 -37.12
CA GLY A 518 6.85 47.46 -38.17
C GLY A 518 7.19 46.07 -37.64
N VAL A 519 6.37 45.09 -38.00
CA VAL A 519 6.31 43.71 -37.51
C VAL A 519 6.89 42.74 -38.57
N VAL A 520 7.60 41.69 -38.11
CA VAL A 520 7.73 40.32 -38.72
C VAL A 520 8.85 40.09 -39.79
N PRO A 521 9.35 38.83 -39.97
CA PRO A 521 10.61 38.24 -39.49
C PRO A 521 11.53 37.92 -40.70
N GLU A 522 12.45 36.95 -40.65
CA GLU A 522 12.66 35.94 -41.71
C GLU A 522 14.01 35.22 -41.54
N GLU A 523 13.90 33.91 -41.60
CA GLU A 523 14.99 32.93 -41.68
C GLU A 523 15.86 33.15 -42.93
N ALA A 524 16.99 32.45 -42.94
CA ALA A 524 17.93 32.29 -44.05
C ALA A 524 18.95 33.41 -44.22
N GLN A 525 20.21 33.10 -43.90
CA GLN A 525 21.10 32.63 -44.96
C GLN A 525 22.40 32.02 -44.41
N LYS A 526 22.61 30.75 -44.83
CA LYS A 526 23.89 30.10 -45.21
C LYS A 526 24.83 29.73 -44.05
N SER A 527 25.02 28.47 -43.65
CA SER A 527 25.19 27.21 -44.41
C SER A 527 26.18 27.37 -45.57
N ASP A 528 27.45 27.01 -45.33
CA ASP A 528 28.25 26.08 -46.16
C ASP A 528 29.75 26.33 -45.97
N ALA A 529 30.40 25.41 -45.25
CA ALA A 529 31.72 24.88 -45.56
C ALA A 529 32.11 23.83 -44.49
N GLN A 530 31.52 22.64 -44.60
CA GLN A 530 32.17 21.43 -44.11
C GLN A 530 33.32 21.08 -45.05
N GLN A 531 34.35 20.45 -44.46
CA GLN A 531 35.06 19.27 -44.95
C GLN A 531 36.55 19.49 -45.26
N GLU A 532 37.38 18.95 -44.36
CA GLU A 532 38.75 18.40 -44.49
C GLU A 532 39.35 18.39 -43.06
N THR A 533 39.87 17.36 -42.43
CA THR A 533 40.10 15.92 -42.68
C THR A 533 40.40 15.26 -41.33
N GLU A 534 40.16 13.95 -41.24
CA GLU A 534 40.55 13.08 -40.13
C GLU A 534 42.09 12.96 -40.01
N ASP A 535 42.63 12.83 -38.78
CA ASP A 535 43.67 11.83 -38.46
C ASP A 535 44.01 11.78 -36.95
N LYS A 536 43.98 10.57 -36.37
CA LYS A 536 44.69 10.12 -35.14
C LYS A 536 45.93 9.35 -35.62
N PRO A 537 47.09 9.21 -34.90
CA PRO A 537 47.14 8.74 -33.50
C PRO A 537 48.41 9.05 -32.61
N LYS A 538 48.25 8.81 -31.30
CA LYS A 538 49.19 8.23 -30.27
C LYS A 538 50.71 8.60 -30.24
N LYS A 539 51.17 8.95 -29.01
CA LYS A 539 52.49 8.76 -28.30
C LYS A 539 52.95 10.11 -27.71
N ALA A 540 53.49 10.27 -26.50
CA ALA A 540 53.90 9.38 -25.42
C ALA A 540 53.88 10.20 -24.11
N GLN A 541 53.36 9.62 -23.02
CA GLN A 541 53.50 10.18 -21.68
C GLN A 541 54.44 9.25 -20.91
N ARG A 542 55.68 9.70 -20.68
CA ARG A 542 56.61 9.03 -19.76
C ARG A 542 57.65 10.02 -19.23
N THR A 543 57.40 10.56 -18.05
CA THR A 543 58.44 10.84 -17.05
C THR A 543 57.81 10.82 -15.66
N ARG A 544 57.87 9.62 -15.03
CA ARG A 544 58.04 9.48 -13.58
C ARG A 544 59.44 9.96 -13.23
N ARG A 545 59.60 10.54 -12.03
CA ARG A 545 60.72 10.47 -11.06
C ARG A 545 60.85 11.81 -10.32
N LEU A 546 61.04 11.91 -9.01
CA LEU A 546 61.67 11.06 -7.99
C LEU A 546 61.05 11.40 -6.61
N PHE A 547 60.67 10.39 -5.81
CA PHE A 547 61.47 9.80 -4.72
C PHE A 547 61.86 10.81 -3.61
N ARG A 548 61.25 10.68 -2.43
CA ARG A 548 61.75 9.77 -1.40
C ARG A 548 60.61 9.22 -0.57
#